data_AF-A0A411DK75-F1
#
_entry.id   AF-A0A411DK75-F1
#
_cell.length_a   1.000
_cell.length_b   1.000
_cell.length_c   1.000
_cell.angle_alpha   90.00
_cell.angle_beta   90.00
_cell.angle_gamma   90.00
#
_symmetry.space_group_name_H-M   'P 1'
#
loop_
_entity.id
_entity.type
_entity.pdbx_description
1 polymer ?
#
loop_
_entity_poly.entity_id
_entity_poly.type
_entity_poly.pdbx_seq_one_letter_code
_entity_poly.pdbx_strand_id
1 'polypeptide(L)'
;MKLGLLLLATSLPIAAFAQNSGTTVSSSTEYPNTFSSGSANVKPFDNKSRRFRDWSISVGGGPAFMVHSDLKSIRKDKTNWGYNAYVSVDKQITHAFGLSLMYMRGETKQTAQLPGAEGVKSGIATATTQFDNISLLGDINFSNLFRRVDNHSPYRWAFHGYMGIGLQGFRTSLHDNDEFRWSNTPRRTPLFIKQDIDINSIFYQGGVGIKYNVSKLIDVEARTMYIISGDDEFDGGGWADPNDYDPSTPGSKYNMLNSRRSDNAWTVSLGVSFKLGKHESHLAWHDPLQEAYYRTSVLENASTDLVVCEKGDADNDGVCDDWDRQLDTPAGARVDGAGVALDMDLDGVIDLYDKCVTVPGPVENNGCPIK
;
A
#
# COMPACT_ATOMS: atom_id res chain seq x y z
N MET A 1 20.73 -40.68 12.61
CA MET A 1 20.19 -40.57 11.23
C MET A 1 20.41 -39.15 10.74
N LYS A 2 20.71 -39.03 9.44
CA LYS A 2 21.40 -37.91 8.79
C LYS A 2 20.57 -36.62 8.72
N LEU A 3 21.28 -35.50 8.90
CA LEU A 3 20.97 -34.14 8.45
C LEU A 3 20.37 -34.14 7.04
N GLY A 4 19.22 -33.50 6.85
CA GLY A 4 18.69 -33.24 5.52
C GLY A 4 17.24 -32.81 5.54
N LEU A 5 16.98 -31.56 5.94
CA LEU A 5 15.76 -30.81 5.56
C LEU A 5 15.76 -29.31 5.95
N LEU A 6 16.88 -28.77 6.46
CA LEU A 6 16.97 -27.37 6.91
C LEU A 6 17.61 -26.41 5.88
N LEU A 7 17.45 -26.66 4.57
CA LEU A 7 18.18 -25.93 3.51
C LEU A 7 17.33 -25.51 2.30
N LEU A 8 16.00 -25.39 2.43
CA LEU A 8 15.14 -24.92 1.34
C LEU A 8 14.59 -23.48 1.48
N ALA A 9 15.01 -22.72 2.50
CA ALA A 9 14.57 -21.33 2.70
C ALA A 9 15.68 -20.27 2.46
N THR A 10 16.87 -20.68 2.02
CA THR A 10 17.99 -19.77 1.73
C THR A 10 18.36 -19.68 0.25
N SER A 11 17.58 -20.30 -0.65
CA SER A 11 17.81 -20.28 -2.10
C SER A 11 16.88 -19.31 -2.84
N LEU A 12 16.94 -18.04 -2.47
CA LEU A 12 16.65 -16.95 -3.40
C LEU A 12 17.99 -16.26 -3.71
N PRO A 13 18.74 -16.69 -4.74
CA PRO A 13 19.76 -15.83 -5.30
C PRO A 13 19.01 -14.67 -5.98
N ILE A 14 19.13 -13.49 -5.38
CA ILE A 14 18.90 -12.23 -6.06
C ILE A 14 19.89 -12.22 -7.22
N ALA A 15 19.42 -12.63 -8.40
CA ALA A 15 20.11 -12.46 -9.65
C ALA A 15 20.02 -10.97 -10.05
N ALA A 16 20.75 -10.13 -9.34
CA ALA A 16 21.10 -8.79 -9.75
C ALA A 16 22.50 -8.81 -10.37
N PHE A 17 22.64 -9.52 -11.49
CA PHE A 17 23.81 -9.38 -12.38
C PHE A 17 23.32 -8.90 -13.74
N ALA A 18 23.10 -7.60 -13.82
CA ALA A 18 22.97 -6.88 -15.09
C ALA A 18 23.44 -5.43 -14.90
N GLN A 19 24.72 -5.24 -14.57
CA GLN A 19 25.40 -3.97 -14.86
C GLN A 19 26.79 -4.27 -15.42
N ASN A 20 26.88 -4.13 -16.74
CA ASN A 20 28.10 -4.24 -17.50
C ASN A 20 29.06 -3.10 -17.12
N SER A 21 30.35 -3.43 -16.99
CA SER A 21 31.42 -2.60 -16.43
C SER A 21 31.86 -1.47 -17.37
N GLY A 22 31.00 -0.48 -17.62
CA GLY A 22 31.29 0.66 -18.51
C GLY A 22 30.95 2.06 -17.98
N THR A 23 30.26 2.18 -16.86
CA THR A 23 29.92 3.48 -16.25
C THR A 23 30.82 3.74 -15.05
N THR A 24 31.80 4.63 -15.19
CA THR A 24 32.51 5.22 -14.06
C THR A 24 31.49 5.89 -13.13
N VAL A 25 31.24 5.27 -11.98
CA VAL A 25 30.34 5.79 -10.95
C VAL A 25 30.98 7.01 -10.32
N SER A 26 30.52 8.21 -10.68
CA SER A 26 30.82 9.40 -9.87
C SER A 26 30.01 9.30 -8.58
N SER A 27 30.69 9.09 -7.46
CA SER A 27 30.12 9.04 -6.11
C SER A 27 30.06 10.44 -5.45
N SER A 28 30.08 11.52 -6.24
CA SER A 28 29.97 12.86 -5.70
C SER A 28 28.63 13.05 -4.99
N THR A 29 28.66 13.78 -3.88
CA THR A 29 27.47 14.22 -3.12
C THR A 29 26.68 15.32 -3.84
N GLU A 30 27.16 15.75 -5.01
CA GLU A 30 26.52 16.77 -5.85
C GLU A 30 25.49 16.12 -6.79
N TYR A 31 24.29 16.67 -6.79
CA TYR A 31 23.21 16.27 -7.71
C TYR A 31 23.29 17.06 -9.01
N PRO A 32 22.97 16.44 -10.16
CA PRO A 32 22.56 15.04 -10.36
C PRO A 32 23.76 14.08 -10.42
N ASN A 33 23.65 12.91 -9.77
CA ASN A 33 24.65 11.83 -9.82
C ASN A 33 24.10 10.57 -10.48
N THR A 34 24.97 9.57 -10.66
CA THR A 34 24.67 8.28 -11.33
C THR A 34 23.56 7.45 -10.66
N PHE A 35 23.16 7.79 -9.43
CA PHE A 35 22.08 7.13 -8.69
C PHE A 35 20.78 7.95 -8.66
N SER A 36 20.77 9.14 -9.25
CA SER A 36 19.60 10.00 -9.36
C SER A 36 18.95 9.85 -10.74
N SER A 37 17.66 10.15 -10.85
CA SER A 37 16.92 10.14 -12.13
C SER A 37 17.31 11.28 -13.08
N GLY A 38 18.45 11.96 -12.86
CA GLY A 38 18.84 13.18 -13.57
C GLY A 38 17.99 14.41 -13.21
N SER A 39 17.10 14.29 -12.21
CA SER A 39 16.26 15.41 -11.74
C SER A 39 17.12 16.48 -11.06
N ALA A 40 16.94 17.74 -11.45
CA ALA A 40 17.53 18.89 -10.75
C ALA A 40 16.96 19.09 -9.32
N ASN A 41 15.83 18.44 -9.01
CA ASN A 41 15.14 18.54 -7.73
C ASN A 41 15.18 17.19 -6.98
N VAL A 42 16.36 16.79 -6.50
CA VAL A 42 16.49 15.65 -5.58
C VAL A 42 16.44 16.17 -4.14
N LYS A 43 15.59 15.56 -3.31
CA LYS A 43 15.55 15.83 -1.87
C LYS A 43 16.15 14.63 -1.12
N PRO A 44 16.92 14.86 -0.05
CA PRO A 44 17.38 13.76 0.81
C PRO A 44 16.17 13.03 1.38
N PHE A 45 16.28 11.70 1.56
CA PHE A 45 15.24 10.86 2.15
C PHE A 45 15.18 11.08 3.66
N ASP A 46 14.68 12.24 4.08
CA ASP A 46 14.55 12.67 5.46
C ASP A 46 13.09 12.99 5.83
N ASN A 47 12.84 13.24 7.11
CA ASN A 47 11.50 13.61 7.59
C ASN A 47 11.00 14.96 7.03
N LYS A 48 11.90 15.85 6.60
CA LYS A 48 11.52 17.17 6.06
C LYS A 48 10.97 17.06 4.64
N SER A 49 11.42 16.06 3.87
CA SER A 49 10.97 15.77 2.52
C SER A 49 9.61 15.06 2.45
N ARG A 50 9.09 14.58 3.58
CA ARG A 50 7.80 13.86 3.64
C ARG A 50 6.66 14.76 3.19
N ARG A 51 5.77 14.21 2.38
CA ARG A 51 4.59 14.92 1.83
C ARG A 51 3.27 14.42 2.43
N PHE A 52 3.28 13.27 3.10
CA PHE A 52 2.08 12.55 3.52
C PHE A 52 2.16 12.13 4.99
N ARG A 53 0.99 12.02 5.64
CA ARG A 53 0.86 11.25 6.87
C ARG A 53 1.07 9.79 6.54
N ASP A 54 1.82 9.11 7.39
CA ASP A 54 2.22 7.72 7.17
C ASP A 54 2.13 6.89 8.46
N TRP A 55 1.55 7.47 9.51
CA TRP A 55 1.27 6.81 10.77
C TRP A 55 -0.22 6.91 11.08
N SER A 56 -0.79 5.84 11.64
CA SER A 56 -2.12 5.86 12.25
C SER A 56 -2.16 5.06 13.55
N ILE A 57 -3.14 5.37 14.38
CA ILE A 57 -3.55 4.52 15.50
C ILE A 57 -4.96 4.04 15.22
N SER A 58 -5.17 2.74 15.26
CA SER A 58 -6.49 2.15 15.04
C SER A 58 -7.00 1.48 16.30
N VAL A 59 -8.28 1.64 16.58
CA VAL A 59 -8.98 0.96 17.68
C VAL A 59 -10.27 0.37 17.16
N GLY A 60 -10.67 -0.80 17.65
CA GLY A 60 -11.91 -1.41 17.23
C GLY A 60 -12.26 -2.64 18.05
N GLY A 61 -13.40 -3.25 17.71
CA GLY A 61 -13.89 -4.44 18.37
C GLY A 61 -15.14 -5.00 17.72
N GLY A 62 -15.53 -6.19 18.15
CA GLY A 62 -16.69 -6.90 17.62
C GLY A 62 -16.73 -8.33 18.11
N PRO A 63 -17.53 -9.21 17.47
CA PRO A 63 -17.64 -10.60 17.91
C PRO A 63 -16.40 -11.43 17.60
N ALA A 64 -16.21 -12.48 18.40
CA ALA A 64 -15.19 -13.50 18.20
C ALA A 64 -15.81 -14.90 18.34
N PHE A 65 -15.35 -15.83 17.51
CA PHE A 65 -15.90 -17.19 17.42
C PHE A 65 -14.78 -18.21 17.30
N MET A 66 -14.86 -19.28 18.07
CA MET A 66 -14.07 -20.50 17.83
C MET A 66 -14.74 -21.29 16.69
N VAL A 67 -14.02 -21.59 15.62
CA VAL A 67 -14.63 -22.12 14.38
C VAL A 67 -14.04 -23.44 13.91
N HIS A 68 -12.72 -23.49 13.66
CA HIS A 68 -12.05 -24.72 13.22
C HIS A 68 -11.25 -25.25 14.39
N SER A 69 -11.95 -26.01 15.21
CA SER A 69 -11.53 -26.52 16.51
C SER A 69 -12.38 -27.75 16.87
N ASP A 70 -12.12 -28.36 18.02
CA ASP A 70 -12.97 -29.40 18.60
C ASP A 70 -14.29 -28.81 19.12
N LEU A 71 -14.19 -27.81 19.99
CA LEU A 71 -15.29 -27.04 20.53
C LEU A 71 -15.57 -25.81 19.68
N LYS A 72 -16.81 -25.67 19.22
CA LYS A 72 -17.20 -24.61 18.28
C LYS A 72 -18.17 -23.60 18.90
N SER A 73 -17.98 -22.33 18.56
CA SER A 73 -18.91 -21.25 18.87
C SER A 73 -20.16 -21.31 18.00
N ILE A 74 -20.02 -21.74 16.75
CA ILE A 74 -21.12 -21.81 15.79
C ILE A 74 -21.48 -23.27 15.55
N ARG A 75 -22.65 -23.68 16.04
CA ARG A 75 -23.28 -24.97 15.75
C ARG A 75 -24.55 -24.78 14.94
N LYS A 76 -25.07 -25.87 14.36
CA LYS A 76 -26.29 -25.86 13.54
C LYS A 76 -27.50 -25.30 14.28
N ASP A 77 -27.56 -25.47 15.59
CA ASP A 77 -28.70 -25.14 16.44
C ASP A 77 -28.48 -23.88 17.31
N LYS A 78 -27.23 -23.50 17.56
CA LYS A 78 -26.89 -22.38 18.45
C LYS A 78 -25.59 -21.69 18.06
N THR A 79 -25.59 -20.37 18.13
CA THR A 79 -24.39 -19.53 18.07
C THR A 79 -24.09 -18.96 19.45
N ASN A 80 -22.91 -19.26 19.97
CA ASN A 80 -22.38 -18.67 21.19
C ASN A 80 -21.48 -17.49 20.81
N TRP A 81 -21.83 -16.31 21.32
CA TRP A 81 -21.15 -15.07 20.96
C TRP A 81 -20.01 -14.78 21.94
N GLY A 82 -18.81 -14.62 21.39
CA GLY A 82 -17.67 -14.01 22.07
C GLY A 82 -17.48 -12.56 21.66
N TYR A 83 -16.39 -11.94 22.13
CA TYR A 83 -15.99 -10.58 21.75
C TYR A 83 -14.49 -10.47 21.53
N ASN A 84 -14.07 -9.46 20.78
CA ASN A 84 -12.69 -9.01 20.66
C ASN A 84 -12.66 -7.47 20.70
N ALA A 85 -11.52 -6.94 21.14
CA ALA A 85 -11.14 -5.55 21.01
C ALA A 85 -9.66 -5.49 20.64
N TYR A 86 -9.29 -4.52 19.80
CA TYR A 86 -7.91 -4.33 19.38
C TYR A 86 -7.50 -2.87 19.40
N VAL A 87 -6.20 -2.66 19.57
CA VAL A 87 -5.49 -1.42 19.31
C VAL A 87 -4.30 -1.72 18.41
N SER A 88 -4.06 -0.90 17.41
CA SER A 88 -2.87 -1.01 16.56
C SER A 88 -2.21 0.33 16.31
N VAL A 89 -0.90 0.27 16.08
CA VAL A 89 -0.11 1.37 15.55
C VAL A 89 0.34 0.94 14.16
N ASP A 90 -0.10 1.69 13.16
CA ASP A 90 0.12 1.35 11.76
C ASP A 90 1.07 2.36 11.12
N LYS A 91 2.01 1.84 10.34
CA LYS A 91 2.97 2.59 9.54
C LYS A 91 2.74 2.26 8.07
N GLN A 92 2.30 3.24 7.30
CA GLN A 92 2.25 3.13 5.85
C GLN A 92 3.67 3.31 5.28
N ILE A 93 4.19 2.31 4.57
CA ILE A 93 5.54 2.33 3.98
C ILE A 93 5.49 2.87 2.55
N THR A 94 4.50 2.43 1.77
CA THR A 94 4.21 2.88 0.41
C THR A 94 2.72 3.16 0.25
N HIS A 95 2.27 3.70 -0.88
CA HIS A 95 0.84 3.86 -1.16
C HIS A 95 0.06 2.52 -1.09
N ALA A 96 0.70 1.38 -1.34
CA ALA A 96 0.08 0.06 -1.37
C ALA A 96 0.42 -0.85 -0.18
N PHE A 97 1.50 -0.59 0.56
CA PHE A 97 1.97 -1.47 1.64
C PHE A 97 2.22 -0.73 2.95
N GLY A 98 1.78 -1.35 4.05
CA GLY A 98 1.99 -0.90 5.42
C GLY A 98 2.37 -2.03 6.37
N LEU A 99 2.82 -1.65 7.56
CA LEU A 99 3.10 -2.54 8.69
C LEU A 99 2.25 -2.09 9.89
N SER A 100 1.74 -3.04 10.67
CA SER A 100 0.92 -2.77 11.84
C SER A 100 1.36 -3.60 13.02
N LEU A 101 1.63 -2.95 14.15
CA LEU A 101 1.80 -3.60 15.44
C LEU A 101 0.46 -3.56 16.16
N MET A 102 -0.13 -4.72 16.42
CA MET A 102 -1.48 -4.85 16.97
C MET A 102 -1.48 -5.68 18.24
N TYR A 103 -2.13 -5.14 19.28
CA TYR A 103 -2.56 -5.88 20.45
C TYR A 103 -4.08 -6.11 20.38
N MET A 104 -4.50 -7.35 20.56
CA MET A 104 -5.90 -7.75 20.54
C MET A 104 -6.20 -8.60 21.77
N ARG A 105 -7.32 -8.31 22.43
CA ARG A 105 -7.85 -9.11 23.52
C ARG A 105 -9.26 -9.56 23.20
N GLY A 106 -9.64 -10.75 23.60
CA GLY A 106 -11.00 -11.23 23.41
C GLY A 106 -11.38 -12.39 24.30
N GLU A 107 -12.62 -12.82 24.13
CA GLU A 107 -13.19 -14.01 24.71
C GLU A 107 -13.99 -14.74 23.64
N THR A 108 -13.81 -16.05 23.49
CA THR A 108 -14.69 -16.93 22.72
C THR A 108 -15.48 -17.83 23.67
N LYS A 109 -16.67 -18.24 23.22
CA LYS A 109 -17.52 -19.19 23.92
C LYS A 109 -17.86 -20.32 22.97
N GLN A 110 -17.61 -21.54 23.38
CA GLN A 110 -17.69 -22.69 22.48
C GLN A 110 -18.27 -23.90 23.21
N THR A 111 -18.80 -24.83 22.43
CA THR A 111 -19.43 -26.02 22.97
C THR A 111 -19.13 -27.22 22.11
N ALA A 112 -19.07 -28.40 22.74
CA ALA A 112 -19.02 -29.67 22.07
C ALA A 112 -19.83 -30.72 22.83
N GLN A 113 -20.10 -31.82 22.16
CA GLN A 113 -20.66 -33.03 22.77
C GLN A 113 -19.80 -34.20 22.31
N LEU A 114 -19.35 -35.03 23.26
CA LEU A 114 -18.62 -36.25 22.93
C LEU A 114 -19.54 -37.25 22.20
N PRO A 115 -19.01 -38.12 21.34
CA PRO A 115 -19.79 -39.17 20.70
C PRO A 115 -20.16 -40.31 21.68
N GLY A 116 -21.17 -41.10 21.32
CA GLY A 116 -21.54 -42.32 22.03
C GLY A 116 -22.34 -42.11 23.32
N ALA A 117 -22.57 -43.21 24.06
CA ALA A 117 -23.41 -43.20 25.26
C ALA A 117 -22.82 -42.35 26.40
N GLU A 118 -21.48 -42.36 26.57
CA GLU A 118 -20.80 -41.52 27.55
C GLU A 118 -20.93 -40.03 27.21
N GLY A 119 -20.88 -39.65 25.92
CA GLY A 119 -21.10 -38.26 25.53
C GLY A 119 -22.55 -37.77 25.70
N VAL A 120 -23.53 -38.66 25.63
CA VAL A 120 -24.92 -38.34 26.03
C VAL A 120 -24.99 -38.10 27.54
N LYS A 121 -24.24 -38.87 28.34
CA LYS A 121 -24.16 -38.74 29.80
C LYS A 121 -23.43 -37.46 30.25
N SER A 122 -22.32 -37.10 29.60
CA SER A 122 -21.59 -35.83 29.82
C SER A 122 -22.37 -34.61 29.34
N GLY A 123 -23.29 -34.79 28.40
CA GLY A 123 -24.08 -33.72 27.81
C GLY A 123 -23.23 -32.77 26.96
N ILE A 124 -23.74 -31.55 26.78
CA ILE A 124 -23.05 -30.52 26.01
C ILE A 124 -22.07 -29.78 26.94
N ALA A 125 -20.78 -29.92 26.69
CA ALA A 125 -19.76 -29.15 27.37
C ALA A 125 -19.74 -27.71 26.88
N THR A 126 -19.41 -26.81 27.80
CA THR A 126 -19.25 -25.38 27.54
C THR A 126 -17.83 -24.96 27.92
N ALA A 127 -17.09 -24.41 26.96
CA ALA A 127 -15.81 -23.77 27.23
C ALA A 127 -15.85 -22.27 26.92
N THR A 128 -15.03 -21.54 27.66
CA THR A 128 -14.76 -20.12 27.44
C THR A 128 -13.26 -19.93 27.35
N THR A 129 -12.78 -19.30 26.28
CA THR A 129 -11.36 -18.98 26.08
C THR A 129 -11.18 -17.48 26.06
N GLN A 130 -10.47 -16.94 27.05
CA GLN A 130 -9.99 -15.56 27.05
C GLN A 130 -8.59 -15.52 26.44
N PHE A 131 -8.33 -14.62 25.51
CA PHE A 131 -7.07 -14.57 24.79
C PHE A 131 -6.51 -13.16 24.66
N ASP A 132 -5.19 -13.08 24.61
CA ASP A 132 -4.37 -11.88 24.45
C ASP A 132 -3.34 -12.14 23.36
N ASN A 133 -3.38 -11.35 22.29
CA ASN A 133 -2.56 -11.52 21.11
C ASN A 133 -1.73 -10.25 20.88
N ILE A 134 -0.41 -10.39 20.72
CA ILE A 134 0.49 -9.33 20.27
C ILE A 134 1.05 -9.74 18.91
N SER A 135 0.88 -8.90 17.89
CA SER A 135 1.14 -9.31 16.51
C SER A 135 1.73 -8.22 15.65
N LEU A 136 2.58 -8.64 14.70
CA LEU A 136 3.06 -7.82 13.60
C LEU A 136 2.37 -8.26 12.33
N LEU A 137 1.71 -7.32 11.66
CA LEU A 137 0.93 -7.52 10.43
C LEU A 137 1.55 -6.75 9.27
N GLY A 138 1.57 -7.36 8.09
CA GLY A 138 1.59 -6.63 6.83
C GLY A 138 0.18 -6.21 6.43
N ASP A 139 0.05 -5.01 5.91
CA ASP A 139 -1.18 -4.42 5.34
C ASP A 139 -0.95 -4.16 3.85
N ILE A 140 -1.74 -4.79 2.98
CA ILE A 140 -1.75 -4.54 1.54
C ILE A 140 -3.05 -3.82 1.18
N ASN A 141 -2.94 -2.59 0.68
CA ASN A 141 -4.04 -1.84 0.09
C ASN A 141 -4.22 -2.25 -1.38
N PHE A 142 -5.11 -3.21 -1.60
CA PHE A 142 -5.43 -3.73 -2.93
C PHE A 142 -6.08 -2.70 -3.85
N SER A 143 -6.83 -1.74 -3.28
CA SER A 143 -7.43 -0.66 -4.07
C SER A 143 -6.39 0.24 -4.72
N ASN A 144 -5.27 0.48 -4.04
CA ASN A 144 -4.13 1.19 -4.62
C ASN A 144 -3.29 0.28 -5.53
N LEU A 145 -3.07 -0.98 -5.15
CA LEU A 145 -2.23 -1.90 -5.92
C LEU A 145 -2.82 -2.22 -7.30
N PHE A 146 -4.14 -2.43 -7.37
CA PHE A 146 -4.86 -2.77 -8.60
C PHE A 146 -5.61 -1.59 -9.18
N ARG A 147 -5.20 -0.36 -8.82
CA ARG A 147 -5.82 0.84 -9.35
C ARG A 147 -5.60 0.91 -10.86
N ARG A 148 -6.71 1.09 -11.58
CA ARG A 148 -6.69 1.41 -13.00
C ARG A 148 -6.10 2.81 -13.21
N VAL A 149 -5.13 2.87 -14.11
CA VAL A 149 -4.40 4.10 -14.48
C VAL A 149 -5.28 5.19 -15.07
N ASP A 150 -6.41 4.82 -15.69
CA ASP A 150 -7.35 5.74 -16.33
C ASP A 150 -8.44 6.28 -15.38
N ASN A 151 -8.53 5.75 -14.15
CA ASN A 151 -9.54 6.17 -13.18
C ASN A 151 -9.04 7.33 -12.31
N HIS A 152 -9.52 8.53 -12.62
CA HIS A 152 -9.16 9.78 -11.94
C HIS A 152 -10.06 10.12 -10.73
N SER A 153 -11.06 9.28 -10.42
CA SER A 153 -11.98 9.57 -9.31
C SER A 153 -11.25 9.52 -7.96
N PRO A 154 -11.54 10.47 -7.03
CA PRO A 154 -11.13 10.33 -5.65
C PRO A 154 -11.86 9.12 -5.06
N TYR A 155 -11.13 8.11 -4.61
CA TYR A 155 -11.73 6.96 -3.93
C TYR A 155 -11.78 7.22 -2.43
N ARG A 156 -12.90 6.82 -1.83
CA ARG A 156 -13.09 6.86 -0.38
C ARG A 156 -13.15 5.48 0.23
N TRP A 157 -13.15 4.43 -0.58
CA TRP A 157 -13.22 3.04 -0.14
C TRP A 157 -11.96 2.29 -0.55
N ALA A 158 -11.32 1.62 0.39
CA ALA A 158 -10.13 0.82 0.15
C ALA A 158 -10.33 -0.61 0.65
N PHE A 159 -9.96 -1.59 -0.19
CA PHE A 159 -9.91 -3.00 0.19
C PHE A 159 -8.49 -3.34 0.66
N HIS A 160 -8.40 -3.95 1.83
CA HIS A 160 -7.15 -4.27 2.51
C HIS A 160 -7.04 -5.77 2.74
N GLY A 161 -5.82 -6.29 2.59
CA GLY A 161 -5.43 -7.63 3.02
C GLY A 161 -4.44 -7.54 4.17
N TYR A 162 -4.66 -8.37 5.18
CA TYR A 162 -3.79 -8.46 6.36
C TYR A 162 -3.23 -9.87 6.48
N MET A 163 -1.95 -9.97 6.82
CA MET A 163 -1.33 -11.22 7.21
C MET A 163 -0.22 -10.94 8.21
N GLY A 164 -0.06 -11.80 9.21
CA GLY A 164 1.01 -11.63 10.16
C GLY A 164 1.17 -12.78 11.14
N ILE A 165 2.12 -12.55 12.05
CA ILE A 165 2.59 -13.49 13.05
C ILE A 165 2.61 -12.77 14.40
N GLY A 166 2.43 -13.51 15.49
CA GLY A 166 2.45 -12.93 16.82
C GLY A 166 2.63 -13.96 17.91
N LEU A 167 2.54 -13.48 19.15
CA LEU A 167 2.52 -14.29 20.36
C LEU A 167 1.12 -14.24 20.96
N GLN A 168 0.64 -15.39 21.42
CA GLN A 168 -0.72 -15.58 21.92
C GLN A 168 -0.70 -16.19 23.33
N GLY A 169 -1.31 -15.50 24.28
CA GLY A 169 -1.63 -16.04 25.59
C GLY A 169 -3.13 -16.30 25.69
N PHE A 170 -3.51 -17.33 26.42
CA PHE A 170 -4.93 -17.62 26.65
C PHE A 170 -5.18 -18.33 27.96
N ARG A 171 -6.44 -18.23 28.41
CA ARG A 171 -6.97 -18.94 29.57
C ARG A 171 -8.30 -19.56 29.19
N THR A 172 -8.39 -20.87 29.34
CA THR A 172 -9.62 -21.61 29.04
C THR A 172 -10.27 -22.09 30.32
N SER A 173 -11.59 -22.30 30.25
CA SER A 173 -12.35 -22.98 31.29
C SER A 173 -13.42 -23.83 30.65
N LEU A 174 -13.33 -25.15 30.82
CA LEU A 174 -14.27 -26.13 30.28
C LEU A 174 -15.09 -26.75 31.42
N HIS A 175 -16.41 -26.80 31.19
CA HIS A 175 -17.38 -27.38 32.11
C HIS A 175 -18.28 -28.35 31.35
N ASP A 176 -18.50 -29.56 31.90
CA ASP A 176 -19.46 -30.53 31.39
C ASP A 176 -20.30 -31.14 32.54
N ASN A 177 -21.17 -32.12 32.28
CA ASN A 177 -22.01 -32.73 33.31
C ASN A 177 -21.41 -33.97 33.98
N ASP A 178 -20.32 -34.55 33.45
CA ASP A 178 -19.78 -35.81 33.97
C ASP A 178 -18.35 -35.74 34.51
N GLU A 179 -17.46 -34.89 34.02
CA GLU A 179 -16.06 -34.89 34.46
C GLU A 179 -15.64 -33.57 35.10
N PHE A 180 -16.13 -32.44 34.58
CA PHE A 180 -15.55 -31.12 34.82
C PHE A 180 -16.54 -30.10 35.42
N ARG A 181 -17.61 -30.56 36.09
CA ARG A 181 -18.49 -29.65 36.86
C ARG A 181 -18.01 -29.49 38.29
N TRP A 182 -18.33 -28.36 38.94
CA TRP A 182 -18.18 -28.24 40.39
C TRP A 182 -19.08 -29.26 41.10
N SER A 183 -18.50 -30.37 41.56
CA SER A 183 -19.14 -31.36 42.41
C SER A 183 -18.20 -31.72 43.55
N ASN A 184 -18.73 -31.80 44.76
CA ASN A 184 -18.00 -32.29 45.93
C ASN A 184 -18.13 -33.81 46.09
N THR A 185 -18.91 -34.50 45.24
CA THR A 185 -19.13 -35.95 45.37
C THR A 185 -19.50 -36.58 44.01
N PRO A 186 -18.56 -37.23 43.29
CA PRO A 186 -17.10 -37.20 43.51
C PRO A 186 -16.51 -35.80 43.27
N ARG A 187 -15.32 -35.50 43.81
CA ARG A 187 -14.67 -34.20 43.62
C ARG A 187 -14.33 -34.01 42.14
N ARG A 188 -15.01 -33.07 41.49
CA ARG A 188 -14.82 -32.71 40.07
C ARG A 188 -14.46 -31.23 40.00
N THR A 189 -13.43 -30.90 39.24
CA THR A 189 -12.97 -29.53 39.03
C THR A 189 -13.03 -29.22 37.54
N PRO A 190 -13.48 -28.02 37.14
CA PRO A 190 -13.41 -27.62 35.74
C PRO A 190 -11.99 -27.72 35.19
N LEU A 191 -11.89 -28.05 33.91
CA LEU A 191 -10.61 -28.06 33.23
C LEU A 191 -10.23 -26.61 32.92
N PHE A 192 -9.08 -26.17 33.44
CA PHE A 192 -8.55 -24.83 33.25
C PHE A 192 -7.18 -24.90 32.62
N ILE A 193 -7.02 -24.35 31.43
CA ILE A 193 -5.73 -24.27 30.75
C ILE A 193 -5.28 -22.82 30.78
N LYS A 194 -3.98 -22.62 31.05
CA LYS A 194 -3.36 -21.31 31.05
C LYS A 194 -2.08 -21.37 30.24
N GLN A 195 -2.11 -20.71 29.10
CA GLN A 195 -0.96 -20.39 28.28
C GLN A 195 -0.59 -18.93 28.52
N ASP A 196 0.59 -18.69 29.10
CA ASP A 196 1.13 -17.33 29.17
C ASP A 196 1.78 -16.95 27.83
N ILE A 197 1.83 -15.64 27.55
CA ILE A 197 2.53 -15.14 26.36
C ILE A 197 4.03 -15.46 26.52
N ASP A 198 4.52 -16.36 25.68
CA ASP A 198 5.92 -16.75 25.61
C ASP A 198 6.40 -16.77 24.15
N ILE A 199 7.72 -16.75 23.92
CA ILE A 199 8.33 -16.83 22.59
C ILE A 199 7.94 -18.11 21.82
N ASN A 200 7.48 -19.15 22.53
CA ASN A 200 7.01 -20.40 21.95
C ASN A 200 5.50 -20.38 21.62
N SER A 201 4.75 -19.39 22.09
CA SER A 201 3.30 -19.24 21.89
C SER A 201 2.95 -18.57 20.55
N ILE A 202 3.62 -19.00 19.48
CA ILE A 202 3.53 -18.37 18.16
C ILE A 202 2.19 -18.70 17.52
N PHE A 203 1.46 -17.67 17.11
CA PHE A 203 0.24 -17.80 16.32
C PHE A 203 0.35 -17.02 15.00
N TYR A 204 -0.47 -17.38 14.04
CA TYR A 204 -0.59 -16.69 12.76
C TYR A 204 -1.98 -16.10 12.63
N GLN A 205 -2.10 -14.99 11.88
CA GLN A 205 -3.41 -14.49 11.50
C GLN A 205 -3.40 -13.89 10.11
N GLY A 206 -4.55 -13.99 9.46
CA GLY A 206 -4.78 -13.41 8.14
C GLY A 206 -6.22 -12.92 8.03
N GLY A 207 -6.45 -11.91 7.22
CA GLY A 207 -7.77 -11.32 7.13
C GLY A 207 -7.90 -10.29 6.03
N VAL A 208 -9.09 -9.74 5.93
CA VAL A 208 -9.41 -8.69 4.96
C VAL A 208 -10.16 -7.56 5.65
N GLY A 209 -10.02 -6.36 5.11
CA GLY A 209 -10.68 -5.17 5.61
C GLY A 209 -11.24 -4.31 4.49
N ILE A 210 -12.29 -3.58 4.81
CA ILE A 210 -12.83 -2.51 4.01
C ILE A 210 -12.70 -1.24 4.84
N LYS A 211 -11.84 -0.32 4.38
CA LYS A 211 -11.65 0.99 4.99
C LYS A 211 -12.42 2.05 4.22
N TYR A 212 -13.01 2.99 4.93
CA TYR A 212 -13.66 4.17 4.39
C TYR A 212 -13.03 5.47 4.92
N ASN A 213 -12.62 6.34 4.01
CA ASN A 213 -12.04 7.64 4.31
C ASN A 213 -13.12 8.65 4.65
N VAL A 214 -13.37 8.82 5.95
CA VAL A 214 -14.35 9.78 6.47
C VAL A 214 -13.82 11.21 6.36
N SER A 215 -12.57 11.43 6.77
CA SER A 215 -11.94 12.74 6.78
C SER A 215 -10.42 12.66 6.69
N LYS A 216 -9.77 13.82 6.61
CA LYS A 216 -8.30 13.94 6.66
C LYS A 216 -7.67 13.33 7.93
N LEU A 217 -8.46 13.16 8.99
CA LEU A 217 -7.99 12.66 10.30
C LEU A 217 -8.47 11.26 10.63
N ILE A 218 -9.57 10.80 10.03
CA ILE A 218 -10.29 9.61 10.50
C ILE A 218 -10.65 8.71 9.32
N ASP A 219 -10.37 7.43 9.47
CA ASP A 219 -10.96 6.34 8.68
C ASP A 219 -11.86 5.49 9.59
N VAL A 220 -12.86 4.84 8.99
CA VAL A 220 -13.61 3.76 9.61
C VAL A 220 -13.32 2.47 8.88
N GLU A 221 -13.29 1.35 9.59
CA GLU A 221 -12.93 0.05 9.04
C GLU A 221 -13.91 -1.02 9.50
N ALA A 222 -14.33 -1.86 8.56
CA ALA A 222 -14.84 -3.19 8.86
C ALA A 222 -13.76 -4.20 8.49
N ARG A 223 -13.29 -4.99 9.47
CA ARG A 223 -12.26 -6.02 9.25
C ARG A 223 -12.73 -7.37 9.75
N THR A 224 -12.24 -8.41 9.10
CA THR A 224 -12.40 -9.77 9.58
C THR A 224 -11.05 -10.47 9.56
N MET A 225 -10.71 -11.12 10.66
CA MET A 225 -9.44 -11.81 10.85
C MET A 225 -9.69 -13.27 11.23
N TYR A 226 -8.85 -14.14 10.72
CA TYR A 226 -8.78 -15.54 11.05
C TYR A 226 -7.48 -15.79 11.81
N ILE A 227 -7.60 -16.37 13.00
CA ILE A 227 -6.51 -16.63 13.94
C ILE A 227 -6.22 -18.12 13.89
N ILE A 228 -4.97 -18.46 13.59
CA ILE A 228 -4.43 -19.81 13.62
C ILE A 228 -3.54 -19.92 14.85
N SER A 229 -4.04 -20.55 15.91
CA SER A 229 -3.32 -20.69 17.18
C SER A 229 -2.04 -21.50 17.03
N GLY A 230 -2.05 -22.55 16.19
CA GLY A 230 -1.03 -23.60 16.19
C GLY A 230 -1.09 -24.53 17.41
N ASP A 231 -2.15 -24.43 18.21
CA ASP A 231 -2.28 -24.97 19.56
C ASP A 231 -3.68 -25.60 19.74
N ASP A 232 -3.71 -26.82 20.28
CA ASP A 232 -4.91 -27.67 20.39
C ASP A 232 -5.62 -27.51 21.75
N GLU A 233 -5.05 -26.68 22.61
CA GLU A 233 -5.57 -26.35 23.92
C GLU A 233 -6.34 -25.02 23.91
N PHE A 234 -6.24 -24.27 22.81
CA PHE A 234 -6.81 -22.94 22.66
C PHE A 234 -8.35 -22.95 22.73
N ASP A 235 -9.03 -24.00 22.29
CA ASP A 235 -10.49 -24.13 22.49
C ASP A 235 -10.91 -24.64 23.88
N GLY A 236 -9.95 -25.07 24.68
CA GLY A 236 -10.15 -25.60 26.03
C GLY A 236 -10.58 -27.06 26.13
N GLY A 237 -10.41 -27.86 25.08
CA GLY A 237 -10.81 -29.27 25.05
C GLY A 237 -9.96 -30.23 25.91
N GLY A 238 -8.70 -29.89 26.20
CA GLY A 238 -7.73 -30.83 26.79
C GLY A 238 -6.32 -30.24 26.82
N TRP A 239 -5.38 -30.88 27.54
CA TRP A 239 -3.99 -30.40 27.71
C TRP A 239 -3.05 -30.82 26.57
N ALA A 240 -3.61 -31.37 25.49
CA ALA A 240 -2.88 -32.00 24.40
C ALA A 240 -1.80 -33.00 24.86
N ASP A 241 -1.99 -33.64 26.00
CA ASP A 241 -1.12 -34.71 26.47
C ASP A 241 -1.27 -35.95 25.56
N PRO A 242 -0.25 -36.82 25.42
CA PRO A 242 -0.37 -38.06 24.64
C PRO A 242 -1.57 -38.93 25.06
N ASN A 243 -1.93 -38.89 26.34
CA ASN A 243 -3.10 -39.59 26.88
C ASN A 243 -4.42 -38.98 26.39
N ASP A 244 -4.49 -37.68 26.10
CA ASP A 244 -5.70 -37.04 25.57
C ASP A 244 -6.05 -37.54 24.15
N TYR A 245 -5.10 -38.19 23.47
CA TYR A 245 -5.29 -38.80 22.16
C TYR A 245 -5.37 -40.33 22.18
N ASP A 246 -5.29 -40.94 23.35
CA ASP A 246 -5.44 -42.39 23.50
C ASP A 246 -6.89 -42.71 23.94
N PRO A 247 -7.71 -43.32 23.06
CA PRO A 247 -9.09 -43.66 23.38
C PRO A 247 -9.23 -44.71 24.49
N SER A 248 -8.16 -45.42 24.82
CA SER A 248 -8.14 -46.42 25.90
C SER A 248 -7.93 -45.80 27.28
N THR A 249 -7.48 -44.54 27.35
CA THR A 249 -7.28 -43.86 28.62
C THR A 249 -8.60 -43.25 29.12
N PRO A 250 -8.93 -43.41 30.41
CA PRO A 250 -10.12 -42.79 30.99
C PRO A 250 -10.07 -41.25 30.90
N GLY A 251 -11.25 -40.64 30.83
CA GLY A 251 -11.42 -39.18 30.78
C GLY A 251 -12.02 -38.70 29.47
N SER A 252 -12.40 -37.44 29.45
CA SER A 252 -13.11 -36.79 28.34
C SER A 252 -12.14 -36.47 27.22
N LYS A 253 -12.53 -36.81 26.00
CA LYS A 253 -11.67 -36.74 24.82
C LYS A 253 -12.15 -35.68 23.83
N TYR A 254 -12.23 -34.44 24.30
CA TYR A 254 -12.67 -33.35 23.42
C TYR A 254 -11.65 -33.08 22.32
N ASN A 255 -10.33 -33.13 22.59
CA ASN A 255 -9.25 -32.99 21.58
C ASN A 255 -9.21 -34.09 20.51
N MET A 256 -10.11 -35.08 20.59
CA MET A 256 -10.23 -36.15 19.59
C MET A 256 -11.45 -35.96 18.67
N LEU A 257 -12.24 -34.89 18.86
CA LEU A 257 -13.43 -34.63 18.04
C LEU A 257 -13.05 -34.19 16.61
N ASN A 258 -11.89 -33.58 16.47
CA ASN A 258 -11.29 -33.09 15.25
C ASN A 258 -9.86 -33.62 15.16
N SER A 259 -9.43 -33.98 13.95
CA SER A 259 -8.09 -34.54 13.75
C SER A 259 -7.00 -33.47 13.61
N ARG A 260 -7.38 -32.19 13.58
CA ARG A 260 -6.44 -31.06 13.48
C ARG A 260 -5.90 -30.75 14.88
N ARG A 261 -4.64 -30.32 14.94
CA ARG A 261 -3.94 -29.97 16.19
C ARG A 261 -3.89 -28.47 16.47
N SER A 262 -4.82 -27.73 15.89
CA SER A 262 -4.84 -26.28 16.03
C SER A 262 -6.26 -25.81 15.99
N ASP A 263 -6.63 -25.14 17.07
CA ASP A 263 -7.91 -24.51 17.22
C ASP A 263 -7.88 -23.07 16.74
N ASN A 264 -8.78 -22.77 15.83
CA ASN A 264 -8.74 -21.49 15.13
C ASN A 264 -9.96 -20.66 15.51
N ALA A 265 -9.70 -19.38 15.76
CA ALA A 265 -10.71 -18.38 15.99
C ALA A 265 -10.93 -17.49 14.77
N TRP A 266 -12.12 -16.93 14.68
CA TRP A 266 -12.54 -15.98 13.67
C TRP A 266 -13.10 -14.75 14.35
N THR A 267 -12.63 -13.57 13.95
CA THR A 267 -13.07 -12.29 14.47
C THR A 267 -13.64 -11.42 13.36
N VAL A 268 -14.65 -10.63 13.74
CA VAL A 268 -15.21 -9.57 12.91
C VAL A 268 -15.22 -8.33 13.78
N SER A 269 -14.70 -7.22 13.27
CA SER A 269 -14.50 -6.01 14.07
C SER A 269 -14.84 -4.77 13.25
N LEU A 270 -15.49 -3.82 13.91
CA LEU A 270 -15.62 -2.45 13.43
C LEU A 270 -14.60 -1.59 14.17
N GLY A 271 -13.92 -0.71 13.46
CA GLY A 271 -12.85 0.11 14.01
C GLY A 271 -12.80 1.51 13.42
N VAL A 272 -12.02 2.35 14.10
CA VAL A 272 -11.72 3.73 13.72
C VAL A 272 -10.21 3.89 13.73
N SER A 273 -9.67 4.47 12.66
CA SER A 273 -8.24 4.77 12.53
C SER A 273 -8.01 6.27 12.53
N PHE A 274 -7.11 6.73 13.39
CA PHE A 274 -6.72 8.12 13.53
C PHE A 274 -5.39 8.37 12.81
N LYS A 275 -5.42 9.19 11.77
CA LYS A 275 -4.25 9.55 10.94
C LYS A 275 -3.38 10.57 11.65
N LEU A 276 -2.14 10.22 11.96
CA LEU A 276 -1.20 11.07 12.70
C LEU A 276 -0.27 11.84 11.75
N GLY A 277 0.06 13.07 12.12
CA GLY A 277 1.01 13.91 11.40
C GLY A 277 0.45 15.27 10.98
N LYS A 278 1.30 16.09 10.36
CA LYS A 278 0.99 17.49 10.00
C LYS A 278 0.55 17.68 8.55
N HIS A 279 0.71 16.66 7.71
CA HIS A 279 0.38 16.75 6.28
C HIS A 279 -1.14 16.66 6.04
N GLU A 280 -1.61 17.16 4.90
CA GLU A 280 -3.04 17.21 4.58
C GLU A 280 -3.63 15.84 4.22
N SER A 281 -2.86 15.01 3.51
CA SER A 281 -3.29 13.69 3.05
C SER A 281 -2.45 12.58 3.67
N HIS A 282 -3.07 11.40 3.82
CA HIS A 282 -2.42 10.19 4.29
C HIS A 282 -2.00 9.32 3.10
N LEU A 283 -0.82 8.72 3.17
CA LEU A 283 -0.17 7.98 2.08
C LEU A 283 -1.05 6.86 1.53
N ALA A 284 -1.80 6.18 2.40
CA ALA A 284 -2.73 5.12 2.02
C ALA A 284 -3.88 5.59 1.11
N TRP A 285 -4.16 6.90 1.05
CA TRP A 285 -5.24 7.50 0.25
C TRP A 285 -4.71 8.34 -0.91
N HIS A 286 -3.41 8.27 -1.19
CA HIS A 286 -2.78 9.04 -2.25
C HIS A 286 -2.46 8.17 -3.45
N ASP A 287 -2.85 8.63 -4.64
CA ASP A 287 -2.50 7.99 -5.90
C ASP A 287 -1.08 8.40 -6.32
N PRO A 288 -0.14 7.46 -6.49
CA PRO A 288 1.23 7.79 -6.90
C PRO A 288 1.31 8.38 -8.32
N LEU A 289 0.37 8.06 -9.21
CA LEU A 289 0.40 8.49 -10.61
C LEU A 289 -0.33 9.81 -10.86
N GLN A 290 -1.21 10.21 -9.95
CA GLN A 290 -1.98 11.45 -10.09
C GLN A 290 -1.10 12.68 -10.33
N GLU A 291 0.06 12.77 -9.69
CA GLU A 291 0.96 13.91 -9.90
C GLU A 291 1.69 13.87 -11.25
N ALA A 292 2.03 12.68 -11.74
CA ALA A 292 2.61 12.54 -13.07
C ALA A 292 1.59 12.95 -14.14
N TYR A 293 0.35 12.46 -14.03
CA TYR A 293 -0.72 12.82 -14.97
C TYR A 293 -1.08 14.30 -14.93
N TYR A 294 -1.14 14.89 -13.74
CA TYR A 294 -1.37 16.33 -13.62
C TYR A 294 -0.29 17.11 -14.37
N ARG A 295 1.00 16.79 -14.18
CA ARG A 295 2.10 17.44 -14.90
C ARG A 295 2.00 17.25 -16.42
N THR A 296 1.73 16.03 -16.88
CA THR A 296 1.54 15.77 -18.32
C THR A 296 0.37 16.58 -18.88
N SER A 297 -0.77 16.62 -18.18
CA SER A 297 -1.93 17.40 -18.62
C SER A 297 -1.65 18.91 -18.67
N VAL A 298 -0.86 19.44 -17.73
CA VAL A 298 -0.46 20.85 -17.74
C VAL A 298 0.47 21.13 -18.93
N LEU A 299 1.40 20.23 -19.24
CA LEU A 299 2.30 20.37 -20.38
C LEU A 299 1.58 20.23 -21.73
N GLU A 300 0.62 19.31 -21.83
CA GLU A 300 -0.17 19.10 -23.04
C GLU A 300 -1.13 20.27 -23.31
N ASN A 301 -1.67 20.88 -22.25
CA ASN A 301 -2.56 22.04 -22.36
C ASN A 301 -1.83 23.39 -22.24
N ALA A 302 -0.52 23.39 -22.00
CA ALA A 302 0.24 24.62 -22.03
C ALA A 302 0.21 25.15 -23.47
N SER A 303 -0.27 26.38 -23.66
CA SER A 303 -0.12 27.04 -24.94
C SER A 303 1.37 27.08 -25.25
N THR A 304 1.77 26.50 -26.38
CA THR A 304 3.03 26.89 -26.99
C THR A 304 2.81 28.30 -27.47
N ASP A 305 3.10 29.29 -26.62
CA ASP A 305 3.20 30.66 -27.06
C ASP A 305 4.34 30.67 -28.07
N LEU A 306 3.98 30.53 -29.36
CA LEU A 306 4.91 30.74 -30.45
C LEU A 306 5.24 32.22 -30.38
N VAL A 307 6.37 32.55 -29.76
CA VAL A 307 6.90 33.91 -29.73
C VAL A 307 7.31 34.22 -31.16
N VAL A 308 6.41 34.88 -31.89
CA VAL A 308 6.66 35.41 -33.22
C VAL A 308 7.37 36.75 -33.02
N CYS A 309 8.57 36.91 -33.57
CA CYS A 309 9.37 38.13 -33.49
C CYS A 309 9.84 38.43 -32.06
N GLU A 310 10.58 37.49 -31.46
CA GLU A 310 11.20 37.67 -30.14
C GLU A 310 12.17 38.86 -30.12
N LYS A 311 12.90 39.06 -31.22
CA LYS A 311 13.84 40.19 -31.36
C LYS A 311 13.23 41.48 -31.89
N GLY A 312 11.99 41.45 -32.39
CA GLY A 312 11.32 42.59 -32.99
C GLY A 312 11.53 42.71 -34.51
N ASP A 313 11.35 43.93 -35.02
CA ASP A 313 11.57 44.38 -36.40
C ASP A 313 12.19 45.78 -36.30
N ALA A 314 13.52 45.85 -36.34
CA ALA A 314 14.28 47.06 -35.97
C ALA A 314 14.23 48.15 -37.05
N ASP A 315 14.24 47.76 -38.32
CA ASP A 315 14.22 48.67 -39.47
C ASP A 315 12.79 48.95 -39.99
N ASN A 316 11.79 48.25 -39.46
CA ASN A 316 10.36 48.37 -39.76
C ASN A 316 10.06 48.08 -41.24
N ASP A 317 10.75 47.11 -41.82
CA ASP A 317 10.51 46.65 -43.19
C ASP A 317 9.36 45.63 -43.30
N GLY A 318 8.88 45.12 -42.16
CA GLY A 318 7.78 44.16 -42.05
C GLY A 318 8.23 42.70 -41.92
N VAL A 319 9.53 42.43 -41.85
CA VAL A 319 10.13 41.12 -41.58
C VAL A 319 10.87 41.18 -40.25
N CYS A 320 10.55 40.25 -39.36
CA CYS A 320 11.14 40.28 -38.03
C CYS A 320 12.61 39.90 -38.03
N ASP A 321 13.41 40.54 -37.18
CA ASP A 321 14.87 40.35 -37.01
C ASP A 321 15.29 38.88 -36.81
N ASP A 322 14.37 38.04 -36.32
CA ASP A 322 14.61 36.60 -36.17
C ASP A 322 14.71 35.85 -37.50
N TRP A 323 14.12 36.40 -38.56
CA TRP A 323 14.01 35.82 -39.91
C TRP A 323 14.49 36.76 -41.03
N ASP A 324 14.74 38.02 -40.69
CA ASP A 324 15.28 39.02 -41.60
C ASP A 324 16.77 38.76 -41.89
N ARG A 325 17.12 38.81 -43.18
CA ARG A 325 18.50 38.65 -43.68
C ARG A 325 19.23 39.98 -43.80
N GLN A 326 18.52 41.09 -43.79
CA GLN A 326 19.05 42.44 -43.92
C GLN A 326 18.45 43.36 -42.84
N LEU A 327 19.01 43.27 -41.64
CA LEU A 327 18.61 43.98 -40.40
C LEU A 327 18.68 45.53 -40.46
N ASP A 328 18.95 46.10 -41.62
CA ASP A 328 19.18 47.53 -41.84
C ASP A 328 18.61 48.02 -43.18
N THR A 329 17.52 47.40 -43.65
CA THR A 329 16.81 47.82 -44.85
C THR A 329 16.38 49.29 -44.73
N PRO A 330 16.67 50.14 -45.72
CA PRO A 330 16.27 51.54 -45.69
C PRO A 330 14.76 51.72 -45.59
N ALA A 331 14.32 52.66 -44.74
CA ALA A 331 12.91 52.95 -44.55
C ALA A 331 12.21 53.31 -45.87
N GLY A 332 11.13 52.59 -46.19
CA GLY A 332 10.34 52.76 -47.41
C GLY A 332 10.83 51.93 -48.60
N ALA A 333 11.93 51.18 -48.47
CA ALA A 333 12.29 50.16 -49.44
C ALA A 333 11.23 49.05 -49.42
N ARG A 334 10.98 48.45 -50.59
CA ARG A 334 10.18 47.23 -50.67
C ARG A 334 11.12 46.06 -50.48
N VAL A 335 10.72 45.11 -49.63
CA VAL A 335 11.51 43.92 -49.32
C VAL A 335 10.83 42.64 -49.78
N ASP A 336 11.62 41.58 -49.93
CA ASP A 336 11.11 40.23 -50.14
C ASP A 336 10.69 39.55 -48.82
N GLY A 337 10.27 38.28 -48.88
CA GLY A 337 9.85 37.53 -47.68
C GLY A 337 11.00 37.21 -46.70
N ALA A 338 12.23 37.62 -47.00
CA ALA A 338 13.40 37.47 -46.16
C ALA A 338 13.96 38.82 -45.67
N GLY A 339 13.24 39.93 -45.88
CA GLY A 339 13.63 41.28 -45.44
C GLY A 339 14.71 41.93 -46.29
N VAL A 340 15.03 41.37 -47.47
CA VAL A 340 16.05 41.95 -48.36
C VAL A 340 15.41 42.96 -49.29
N ALA A 341 16.01 44.15 -49.39
CA ALA A 341 15.57 45.21 -50.31
C ALA A 341 15.56 44.72 -51.77
N LEU A 342 14.47 44.99 -52.48
CA LEU A 342 14.32 44.60 -53.88
C LEU A 342 15.27 45.40 -54.80
N ASP A 343 15.90 44.67 -55.73
CA ASP A 343 16.70 45.15 -56.86
C ASP A 343 16.27 44.32 -58.07
N MET A 344 15.37 44.87 -58.88
CA MET A 344 14.67 44.11 -59.92
C MET A 344 15.53 43.82 -61.15
N ASP A 345 16.49 44.68 -61.47
CA ASP A 345 17.38 44.50 -62.64
C ASP A 345 18.79 44.03 -62.29
N LEU A 346 19.08 43.89 -61.00
CA LEU A 346 20.30 43.31 -60.43
C LEU A 346 21.56 44.12 -60.75
N ASP A 347 21.44 45.44 -60.84
CA ASP A 347 22.56 46.34 -61.09
C ASP A 347 23.32 46.78 -59.82
N GLY A 348 22.79 46.43 -58.65
CA GLY A 348 23.35 46.74 -57.33
C GLY A 348 22.80 48.02 -56.70
N VAL A 349 21.87 48.72 -57.34
CA VAL A 349 21.09 49.83 -56.78
C VAL A 349 19.68 49.34 -56.48
N ILE A 350 19.28 49.36 -55.21
CA ILE A 350 17.92 48.94 -54.83
C ILE A 350 16.86 49.81 -55.52
N ASP A 351 15.68 49.22 -55.77
CA ASP A 351 14.54 49.83 -56.47
C ASP A 351 14.12 51.19 -55.88
N LEU A 352 14.37 51.41 -54.57
CA LEU A 352 14.08 52.66 -53.89
C LEU A 352 14.95 53.83 -54.39
N TYR A 353 16.20 53.55 -54.77
CA TYR A 353 17.18 54.54 -55.21
C TYR A 353 17.47 54.50 -56.72
N ASP A 354 16.96 53.47 -57.41
CA ASP A 354 17.07 53.33 -58.85
C ASP A 354 16.01 54.15 -59.60
N LYS A 355 16.48 55.01 -60.52
CA LYS A 355 15.62 55.80 -61.40
C LYS A 355 15.11 54.99 -62.61
N CYS A 356 15.74 53.86 -62.91
CA CYS A 356 15.52 53.02 -64.07
C CYS A 356 15.29 51.54 -63.70
N VAL A 357 14.51 51.25 -62.65
CA VAL A 357 14.15 49.95 -62.01
C VAL A 357 14.13 48.65 -62.85
N THR A 358 14.00 48.73 -64.18
CA THR A 358 13.92 47.57 -65.09
C THR A 358 15.11 47.46 -66.06
N VAL A 359 16.08 48.38 -66.02
CA VAL A 359 17.16 48.50 -67.00
C VAL A 359 18.48 48.82 -66.29
N PRO A 360 19.44 47.87 -66.27
CA PRO A 360 20.66 47.99 -65.48
C PRO A 360 21.48 49.25 -65.81
N GLY A 361 21.97 49.91 -64.76
CA GLY A 361 22.87 51.05 -64.85
C GLY A 361 23.92 51.09 -63.74
N PRO A 362 24.93 51.95 -63.88
CA PRO A 362 25.91 52.15 -62.84
C PRO A 362 25.34 52.96 -61.66
N VAL A 363 25.85 52.68 -60.45
CA VAL A 363 25.51 53.40 -59.20
C VAL A 363 25.74 54.92 -59.36
N GLU A 364 26.77 55.33 -60.12
CA GLU A 364 27.10 56.74 -60.37
C GLU A 364 25.99 57.50 -61.12
N ASN A 365 25.09 56.79 -61.79
CA ASN A 365 23.95 57.36 -62.53
C ASN A 365 22.60 56.91 -61.96
N ASN A 366 22.54 56.54 -60.68
CA ASN A 366 21.32 56.12 -59.99
C ASN A 366 20.59 54.96 -60.71
N GLY A 367 21.34 53.93 -61.11
CA GLY A 367 20.82 52.72 -61.76
C GLY A 367 20.34 52.92 -63.21
N CYS A 368 20.53 54.10 -63.79
CA CYS A 368 20.19 54.33 -65.21
C CYS A 368 21.38 54.08 -66.15
N PRO A 369 21.16 53.52 -67.36
CA PRO A 369 22.21 53.30 -68.33
C PRO A 369 22.86 54.62 -68.80
N ILE A 370 24.18 54.59 -68.97
CA ILE A 370 24.94 55.71 -69.56
C ILE A 370 24.80 55.63 -71.08
N LYS A 371 24.43 56.75 -71.71
CA LYS A 371 24.32 56.87 -73.17
C LYS A 371 25.67 56.91 -73.88
#